data_AF-A0A1X0I3H1-F1
#
_entry.id   AF-A0A1X0I3H1-F1
#
_cell.length_a   1.000
_cell.length_b   1.000
_cell.length_c   1.000
_cell.angle_alpha   90.00
_cell.angle_beta   90.00
_cell.angle_gamma   90.00
#
_symmetry.space_group_name_H-M   'P 1'
#
loop_
_entity.id
_entity.type
_entity.pdbx_description
1 polymer ?
#
loop_
_entity_poly.entity_id
_entity_poly.type
_entity_poly.pdbx_seq_one_letter_code
_entity_poly.pdbx_strand_id
1 'polypeptide(L)'
;MLAIPTLKFSYGNLLLARLHELGSASIEELLGDHTTQLFKSGQSVENPKARASDCLRFARMLDLLVEDARRFKLTASGITYAENVDPANPWIVDEAQAGVLRDQLSGSAELADDARIALQIVRDITAGWSNDDLGRALAEHSNSDQWQSDRTFESQGARYRELLRESGLIDRKGELTEQGVTFLGRQASVWWVNQNVTYAKERDGGFLWAPMVDKAGRPQYHWDTMDEVRLLRIRMCCSVSSEMLSTFDG
;
A
#
# COMPACT_ATOMS: atom_id res chain seq x y z
N MET A 1 3.22 -10.42 -2.88
CA MET A 1 1.87 -10.09 -2.38
C MET A 1 1.59 -10.83 -1.08
N LEU A 2 1.17 -10.10 -0.06
CA LEU A 2 0.70 -10.60 1.23
C LEU A 2 -0.76 -11.04 1.11
N ALA A 3 -1.11 -12.11 1.83
CA ALA A 3 -2.50 -12.55 1.95
C ALA A 3 -3.25 -11.67 2.96
N ILE A 4 -4.22 -10.89 2.47
CA ILE A 4 -5.12 -10.13 3.34
C ILE A 4 -6.00 -11.13 4.11
N PRO A 5 -6.20 -11.00 5.42
CA PRO A 5 -6.85 -12.05 6.22
C PRO A 5 -8.39 -12.02 6.17
N THR A 6 -9.00 -10.85 5.94
CA THR A 6 -10.47 -10.69 5.93
C THR A 6 -10.94 -10.03 4.64
N LEU A 7 -12.20 -10.28 4.24
CA LEU A 7 -12.78 -9.67 3.02
C LEU A 7 -12.80 -8.14 3.06
N LYS A 8 -13.12 -7.56 4.22
CA LYS A 8 -13.19 -6.12 4.45
C LYS A 8 -12.43 -5.77 5.71
N PHE A 9 -11.83 -4.58 5.74
CA PHE A 9 -11.19 -4.04 6.93
C PHE A 9 -12.24 -3.60 7.95
N SER A 10 -13.35 -3.00 7.50
CA SER A 10 -14.47 -2.56 8.35
C SER A 10 -15.07 -3.65 9.25
N TYR A 11 -14.85 -4.92 8.94
CA TYR A 11 -15.24 -6.03 9.82
C TYR A 11 -14.53 -6.04 11.18
N GLY A 12 -13.45 -5.28 11.33
CA GLY A 12 -12.74 -5.07 12.59
C GLY A 12 -13.12 -3.79 13.33
N ASN A 13 -13.99 -2.92 12.80
CA ASN A 13 -14.23 -1.58 13.35
C ASN A 13 -14.66 -1.59 14.83
N LEU A 14 -15.60 -2.47 15.21
CA LEU A 14 -16.03 -2.57 16.61
C LEU A 14 -14.94 -3.12 17.53
N LEU A 15 -14.03 -3.97 17.03
CA LEU A 15 -12.88 -4.43 17.79
C LEU A 15 -11.89 -3.28 18.03
N LEU A 16 -11.66 -2.43 17.03
CA LEU A 16 -10.77 -1.27 17.15
C LEU A 16 -11.37 -0.19 18.07
N ALA A 17 -12.67 0.08 17.96
CA ALA A 17 -13.38 0.99 18.87
C ALA A 17 -13.28 0.50 20.33
N ARG A 18 -13.50 -0.80 20.56
CA ARG A 18 -13.35 -1.38 21.90
C ARG A 18 -11.90 -1.37 22.39
N LEU A 19 -10.92 -1.64 21.51
CA LEU A 19 -9.51 -1.56 21.85
C LEU A 19 -9.10 -0.12 22.24
N HIS A 20 -9.68 0.88 21.58
CA HIS A 20 -9.51 2.28 21.93
C HIS A 20 -10.01 2.57 23.36
N GLU A 21 -11.22 2.12 23.71
CA GLU A 21 -11.79 2.27 25.05
C GLU A 21 -10.95 1.60 26.15
N LEU A 22 -10.41 0.42 25.85
CA LEU A 22 -9.59 -0.36 26.82
C LEU A 22 -8.14 0.12 26.88
N GLY A 23 -7.66 0.87 25.89
CA GLY A 23 -6.28 1.32 25.73
C GLY A 23 -5.29 0.21 25.34
N SER A 24 -5.35 -0.96 25.99
CA SER A 24 -4.61 -2.16 25.59
C SER A 24 -5.32 -3.42 26.08
N ALA A 25 -5.46 -4.42 25.21
CA ALA A 25 -6.20 -5.64 25.53
C ALA A 25 -5.66 -6.89 24.80
N SER A 26 -5.84 -8.06 25.41
CA SER A 26 -5.74 -9.35 24.71
C SER A 26 -7.00 -9.66 23.90
N ILE A 27 -6.98 -10.71 23.07
CA ILE A 27 -8.18 -11.15 22.34
C ILE A 27 -9.30 -11.56 23.30
N GLU A 28 -8.97 -12.24 24.40
CA GLU A 28 -9.94 -12.63 25.43
C GLU A 28 -10.63 -11.42 26.06
N GLU A 29 -9.86 -10.39 26.42
CA GLU A 29 -10.38 -9.16 27.03
C GLU A 29 -11.21 -8.34 26.03
N LEU A 30 -10.78 -8.29 24.75
CA LEU A 30 -11.52 -7.65 23.67
C LEU A 30 -12.87 -8.33 23.42
N LEU A 31 -12.92 -9.67 23.41
CA LEU A 31 -14.18 -10.37 23.17
C LEU A 31 -15.12 -10.26 24.37
N GLY A 32 -14.62 -10.52 25.57
CA GLY A 32 -15.40 -10.56 26.81
C GLY A 32 -16.77 -11.23 26.61
N ASP A 33 -17.81 -10.63 27.18
CA ASP A 33 -19.19 -11.10 27.03
C ASP A 33 -19.88 -10.60 25.74
N HIS A 34 -19.21 -9.76 24.94
CA HIS A 34 -19.80 -9.06 23.79
C HIS A 34 -19.51 -9.73 22.45
N THR A 35 -19.05 -10.98 22.50
CA THR A 35 -18.48 -11.70 21.36
C THR A 35 -19.32 -11.63 20.09
N THR A 36 -20.65 -11.76 20.17
CA THR A 36 -21.54 -11.76 18.99
C THR A 36 -21.83 -10.37 18.44
N GLN A 37 -21.74 -9.33 19.26
CA GLN A 37 -22.03 -7.94 18.86
C GLN A 37 -20.87 -7.31 18.08
N LEU A 38 -19.65 -7.83 18.27
CA LEU A 38 -18.44 -7.30 17.65
C LEU A 38 -18.24 -7.70 16.19
N PHE A 39 -19.06 -8.61 15.66
CA PHE A 39 -18.92 -9.12 14.28
C PHE A 39 -20.20 -8.96 13.47
N LYS A 40 -20.03 -8.63 12.19
CA LYS A 40 -21.15 -8.50 11.23
C LYS A 40 -22.03 -9.76 11.13
N SER A 41 -21.43 -10.94 11.29
CA SER A 41 -22.13 -12.23 11.25
C SER A 41 -22.88 -12.57 12.55
N GLY A 42 -22.80 -11.73 13.58
CA GLY A 42 -23.60 -11.87 14.79
C GLY A 42 -23.38 -13.21 15.51
N GLN A 43 -24.48 -13.90 15.80
CA GLN A 43 -24.50 -15.21 16.47
C GLN A 43 -23.92 -16.36 15.62
N SER A 44 -23.74 -16.18 14.32
CA SER A 44 -23.26 -17.23 13.41
C SER A 44 -21.74 -17.35 13.35
N VAL A 45 -21.01 -16.72 14.28
CA VAL A 45 -19.54 -16.80 14.32
C VAL A 45 -19.12 -18.11 14.99
N GLU A 46 -18.69 -19.08 14.19
CA GLU A 46 -18.22 -20.38 14.70
C GLU A 46 -16.94 -20.29 15.55
N ASN A 47 -16.01 -19.38 15.18
CA ASN A 47 -14.77 -19.19 15.93
C ASN A 47 -14.44 -17.69 16.10
N PRO A 48 -14.96 -17.06 17.15
CA PRO A 48 -14.78 -15.63 17.38
C PRO A 48 -13.34 -15.20 17.66
N LYS A 49 -12.55 -16.07 18.30
CA LYS A 49 -11.12 -15.80 18.58
C LYS A 49 -10.30 -15.76 17.29
N ALA A 50 -10.47 -16.75 16.41
CA ALA A 50 -9.81 -16.76 15.11
C ALA A 50 -10.23 -15.53 14.28
N ARG A 51 -11.52 -15.18 14.31
CA ARG A 51 -12.03 -14.02 13.59
C ARG A 51 -11.45 -12.70 14.12
N ALA A 52 -11.37 -12.53 15.44
CA ALA A 52 -10.74 -11.37 16.05
C ALA A 52 -9.25 -11.29 15.66
N SER A 53 -8.53 -12.42 15.72
CA SER A 53 -7.13 -12.50 15.32
C SER A 53 -6.92 -12.06 13.87
N ASP A 54 -7.79 -12.50 12.94
CA ASP A 54 -7.71 -12.07 11.54
C ASP A 54 -7.95 -10.57 11.36
N CYS A 55 -8.95 -10.00 12.05
CA CYS A 55 -9.22 -8.55 12.00
C CYS A 55 -8.04 -7.74 12.57
N LEU A 56 -7.49 -8.15 13.73
CA LEU A 56 -6.36 -7.48 14.36
C LEU A 56 -5.08 -7.62 13.53
N ARG A 57 -4.87 -8.78 12.89
CA ARG A 57 -3.78 -8.98 11.94
C ARG A 57 -3.89 -8.01 10.76
N PHE A 58 -5.08 -7.80 10.21
CA PHE A 58 -5.27 -6.83 9.14
C PHE A 58 -4.93 -5.40 9.59
N ALA A 59 -5.39 -5.01 10.78
CA ALA A 59 -5.09 -3.69 11.34
C ALA A 59 -3.58 -3.49 11.57
N ARG A 60 -2.87 -4.53 12.02
CA ARG A 60 -1.40 -4.52 12.14
C ARG A 60 -0.71 -4.34 10.79
N MET A 61 -1.17 -5.04 9.75
CA MET A 61 -0.63 -4.90 8.38
C MET A 61 -0.82 -3.49 7.80
N LEU A 62 -1.76 -2.73 8.34
CA LEU A 62 -2.03 -1.32 8.03
C LEU A 62 -1.39 -0.35 9.03
N ASP A 63 -0.54 -0.84 9.94
CA ASP A 63 0.14 -0.04 10.99
C ASP A 63 -0.82 0.75 11.91
N LEU A 64 -2.04 0.24 12.09
CA LEU A 64 -3.05 0.82 12.98
C LEU A 64 -2.94 0.30 14.42
N LEU A 65 -2.20 -0.79 14.62
CA LEU A 65 -1.96 -1.32 15.95
C LEU A 65 -0.61 -2.01 16.02
N VAL A 66 -0.11 -2.12 17.25
CA VAL A 66 1.07 -2.90 17.62
C VAL A 66 0.66 -4.02 18.56
N GLU A 67 1.39 -5.12 18.51
CA GLU A 67 1.26 -6.24 19.44
C GLU A 67 2.52 -6.34 20.29
N ASP A 68 2.35 -6.37 21.61
CA ASP A 68 3.42 -6.63 22.58
C ASP A 68 2.93 -7.62 23.63
N ALA A 69 3.70 -8.67 23.89
CA ALA A 69 3.37 -9.72 24.86
C ALA A 69 1.92 -10.25 24.77
N ARG A 70 1.41 -10.48 23.54
CA ARG A 70 0.03 -10.92 23.23
C ARG A 70 -1.06 -9.92 23.61
N ARG A 71 -0.71 -8.67 23.83
CA ARG A 71 -1.64 -7.56 24.00
C ARG A 71 -1.53 -6.63 22.81
N PHE A 72 -2.67 -6.12 22.38
CA PHE A 72 -2.76 -5.16 21.29
C PHE A 72 -2.87 -3.76 21.88
N LYS A 73 -2.36 -2.78 21.13
CA LYS A 73 -2.51 -1.35 21.41
C LYS A 73 -2.58 -0.59 20.09
N LEU A 74 -3.49 0.38 20.00
CA LEU A 74 -3.59 1.23 18.81
C LEU A 74 -2.37 2.14 18.68
N THR A 75 -1.91 2.35 17.45
CA THR A 75 -0.97 3.43 17.12
C THR A 75 -1.70 4.78 17.13
N ALA A 76 -0.98 5.89 16.94
CA ALA A 76 -1.62 7.20 16.81
C ALA A 76 -2.65 7.21 15.66
N SER A 77 -2.28 6.66 14.50
CA SER A 77 -3.19 6.49 13.37
C SER A 77 -4.36 5.55 13.68
N GLY A 78 -4.10 4.47 14.43
CA GLY A 78 -5.14 3.57 14.90
C GLY A 78 -6.18 4.24 15.80
N ILE A 79 -5.73 5.11 16.70
CA ILE A 79 -6.60 5.93 17.56
C ILE A 79 -7.48 6.82 16.69
N THR A 80 -6.87 7.60 15.77
CA THR A 80 -7.63 8.46 14.85
C THR A 80 -8.64 7.67 14.01
N TYR A 81 -8.28 6.48 13.53
CA TYR A 81 -9.21 5.61 12.81
C TYR A 81 -10.37 5.15 13.69
N ALA A 82 -10.08 4.71 14.93
CA ALA A 82 -11.06 4.16 15.86
C ALA A 82 -12.04 5.22 16.38
N GLU A 83 -11.60 6.45 16.59
CA GLU A 83 -12.44 7.59 17.01
C GLU A 83 -13.54 7.93 16.00
N ASN A 84 -13.33 7.61 14.72
CA ASN A 84 -14.30 7.86 13.64
C ASN A 84 -15.19 6.63 13.34
N VAL A 85 -15.14 5.56 14.15
CA VAL A 85 -16.06 4.43 14.00
C VAL A 85 -17.46 4.86 14.41
N ASP A 86 -18.39 4.92 13.46
CA ASP A 86 -19.83 5.13 13.74
C ASP A 86 -20.46 3.85 14.32
N PRO A 87 -20.91 3.85 15.59
CA PRO A 87 -21.55 2.68 16.19
C PRO A 87 -22.89 2.31 15.55
N ALA A 88 -23.56 3.26 14.88
CA ALA A 88 -24.81 2.99 14.16
C ALA A 88 -24.56 2.30 12.81
N ASN A 89 -23.39 2.52 12.19
CA ASN A 89 -23.01 1.94 10.90
C ASN A 89 -21.57 1.39 10.91
N PRO A 90 -21.21 0.48 11.84
CA PRO A 90 -19.81 0.13 12.08
C PRO A 90 -19.17 -0.67 10.93
N TRP A 91 -19.94 -1.12 9.96
CA TRP A 91 -19.48 -1.91 8.81
C TRP A 91 -19.18 -1.06 7.57
N ILE A 92 -19.15 0.27 7.74
CA ILE A 92 -18.84 1.24 6.70
C ILE A 92 -17.58 1.99 7.13
N VAL A 93 -16.70 2.24 6.15
CA VAL A 93 -15.55 3.14 6.32
C VAL A 93 -15.98 4.50 5.77
N ASP A 94 -15.92 5.54 6.60
CA ASP A 94 -16.19 6.90 6.17
C ASP A 94 -14.96 7.57 5.54
N GLU A 95 -15.08 8.85 5.15
CA GLU A 95 -13.98 9.56 4.50
C GLU A 95 -12.80 9.85 5.46
N ALA A 96 -13.07 10.08 6.75
CA ALA A 96 -12.02 10.32 7.74
C ALA A 96 -11.19 9.06 7.95
N GLN A 97 -11.85 7.92 8.13
CA GLN A 97 -11.24 6.61 8.22
C GLN A 97 -10.49 6.23 6.92
N ALA A 98 -11.11 6.45 5.76
CA ALA A 98 -10.46 6.22 4.46
C ALA A 98 -9.19 7.07 4.29
N GLY A 99 -9.20 8.32 4.77
CA GLY A 99 -8.03 9.19 4.81
C GLY A 99 -6.87 8.58 5.60
N VAL A 100 -7.14 8.07 6.80
CA VAL A 100 -6.12 7.37 7.61
C VAL A 100 -5.56 6.16 6.86
N LEU A 101 -6.41 5.34 6.23
CA LEU A 101 -5.96 4.19 5.45
C LEU A 101 -5.04 4.61 4.30
N ARG A 102 -5.40 5.66 3.55
CA ARG A 102 -4.55 6.17 2.45
C ARG A 102 -3.20 6.68 2.95
N ASP A 103 -3.17 7.32 4.11
CA ASP A 103 -1.91 7.82 4.68
C ASP A 103 -1.01 6.65 5.09
N GLN A 104 -1.57 5.60 5.70
CA GLN A 104 -0.80 4.39 6.03
C GLN A 104 -0.29 3.66 4.79
N LEU A 105 -1.12 3.51 3.76
CA LEU A 105 -0.72 2.91 2.48
C LEU A 105 0.27 3.78 1.68
N SER A 106 0.32 5.08 1.96
CA SER A 106 1.34 5.99 1.40
C SER A 106 2.67 5.92 2.16
N GLY A 107 2.65 5.39 3.39
CA GLY A 107 3.80 5.29 4.29
C GLY A 107 4.51 3.94 4.22
N SER A 108 4.86 3.41 5.39
CA SER A 108 5.63 2.17 5.56
C SER A 108 4.81 1.00 6.06
N ALA A 109 3.48 1.05 5.96
CA ALA A 109 2.63 -0.07 6.34
C ALA A 109 3.02 -1.32 5.55
N GLU A 110 2.85 -2.51 6.14
CA GLU A 110 3.22 -3.80 5.53
C GLU A 110 2.55 -3.99 4.15
N LEU A 111 1.33 -3.48 4.01
CA LEU A 111 0.54 -3.52 2.77
C LEU A 111 0.76 -2.35 1.80
N ALA A 112 1.62 -1.38 2.11
CA ALA A 112 1.75 -0.16 1.32
C ALA A 112 2.16 -0.45 -0.14
N ASP A 113 3.20 -1.26 -0.34
CA ASP A 113 3.68 -1.61 -1.69
C ASP A 113 2.70 -2.51 -2.44
N ASP A 114 2.13 -3.48 -1.75
CA ASP A 114 1.14 -4.40 -2.32
C ASP A 114 -0.14 -3.66 -2.76
N ALA A 115 -0.63 -2.71 -1.97
CA ALA A 115 -1.78 -1.88 -2.35
C ALA A 115 -1.48 -0.99 -3.55
N ARG A 116 -0.24 -0.50 -3.66
CA ARG A 116 0.19 0.28 -4.83
C ARG A 116 0.27 -0.57 -6.09
N ILE A 117 0.84 -1.77 -5.99
CA ILE A 117 0.85 -2.75 -7.09
C ILE A 117 -0.59 -3.06 -7.52
N ALA A 118 -1.48 -3.31 -6.56
CA ALA A 118 -2.90 -3.56 -6.86
C ALA A 118 -3.56 -2.39 -7.57
N LEU A 119 -3.35 -1.15 -7.11
CA LEU A 119 -3.93 0.02 -7.76
C LEU A 119 -3.32 0.26 -9.15
N GLN A 120 -2.04 -0.07 -9.34
CA GLN A 120 -1.34 0.00 -10.61
C GLN A 120 -1.94 -1.00 -11.62
N ILE A 121 -2.17 -2.24 -11.19
CA ILE A 121 -2.87 -3.26 -12.00
C ILE A 121 -4.28 -2.78 -12.36
N VAL A 122 -5.05 -2.24 -11.41
CA VAL A 122 -6.41 -1.75 -11.67
C VAL A 122 -6.42 -0.59 -12.69
N ARG A 123 -5.38 0.24 -12.72
CA ARG A 123 -5.23 1.30 -13.73
C ARG A 123 -5.03 0.71 -15.14
N ASP A 124 -4.27 -0.37 -15.24
CA ASP A 124 -3.80 -0.90 -16.52
C ASP A 124 -4.74 -1.98 -17.08
N ILE A 125 -5.54 -2.63 -16.22
CA ILE A 125 -6.54 -3.61 -16.64
C ILE A 125 -7.80 -2.91 -17.21
N THR A 126 -8.42 -3.52 -18.22
CA THR A 126 -9.63 -3.00 -18.86
C THR A 126 -10.82 -2.90 -17.89
N ALA A 127 -11.71 -1.93 -18.12
CA ALA A 127 -12.94 -1.78 -17.34
C ALA A 127 -13.77 -3.08 -17.29
N GLY A 128 -14.36 -3.38 -16.13
CA GLY A 128 -15.22 -4.57 -15.94
C GLY A 128 -14.51 -5.85 -15.49
N TRP A 129 -13.29 -5.74 -14.95
CA TRP A 129 -12.52 -6.87 -14.41
C TRP A 129 -13.21 -7.56 -13.22
N SER A 130 -12.99 -8.88 -13.12
CA SER A 130 -13.48 -9.73 -12.04
C SER A 130 -12.46 -9.84 -10.89
N ASN A 131 -12.89 -10.35 -9.74
CA ASN A 131 -11.98 -10.61 -8.62
C ASN A 131 -10.92 -11.68 -8.97
N ASP A 132 -11.24 -12.62 -9.86
CA ASP A 132 -10.27 -13.61 -10.34
C ASP A 132 -9.19 -12.94 -11.22
N ASP A 133 -9.60 -12.04 -12.13
CA ASP A 133 -8.66 -11.30 -12.99
C ASP A 133 -7.65 -10.50 -12.16
N LEU A 134 -8.15 -9.74 -11.16
CA LEU A 134 -7.27 -9.00 -10.25
C LEU A 134 -6.40 -9.95 -9.43
N GLY A 135 -6.97 -11.05 -8.92
CA GLY A 135 -6.24 -12.04 -8.14
C GLY A 135 -5.08 -12.68 -8.90
N ARG A 136 -5.27 -13.01 -10.19
CA ARG A 136 -4.23 -13.56 -11.06
C ARG A 136 -3.16 -12.53 -11.37
N ALA A 137 -3.55 -11.31 -11.76
CA ALA A 137 -2.59 -10.25 -12.05
C ALA A 137 -1.73 -9.91 -10.81
N LEU A 138 -2.33 -9.92 -9.61
CA LEU A 138 -1.58 -9.77 -8.36
C LEU A 138 -0.63 -10.95 -8.10
N ALA A 139 -1.05 -12.18 -8.40
CA ALA A 139 -0.21 -13.36 -8.23
C ALA A 139 1.06 -13.31 -9.10
N GLU A 140 0.98 -12.77 -10.31
CA GLU A 140 2.14 -12.56 -11.20
C GLU A 140 3.19 -11.62 -10.58
N HIS A 141 2.77 -10.71 -9.71
CA HIS A 141 3.65 -9.79 -8.97
C HIS A 141 4.10 -10.37 -7.61
N SER A 142 3.62 -11.56 -7.24
CA SER A 142 4.02 -12.23 -6.02
C SER A 142 5.25 -13.11 -6.26
N ASN A 143 6.35 -12.81 -5.58
CA ASN A 143 7.50 -13.72 -5.49
C ASN A 143 7.25 -14.93 -4.58
N SER A 144 6.00 -15.17 -4.16
CA SER A 144 5.65 -16.22 -3.20
C SER A 144 4.69 -17.24 -3.81
N ASP A 145 4.98 -18.51 -3.51
CA ASP A 145 4.13 -19.66 -3.79
C ASP A 145 2.88 -19.71 -2.91
N GLN A 146 2.47 -18.62 -2.25
CA GLN A 146 1.33 -18.65 -1.33
C GLN A 146 -0.01 -18.75 -2.04
N TRP A 147 -0.09 -18.33 -3.31
CA TRP A 147 -1.34 -18.29 -4.08
C TRP A 147 -1.26 -19.30 -5.24
N GLN A 148 -1.63 -20.55 -4.98
CA GLN A 148 -1.45 -21.65 -5.97
C GLN A 148 -2.76 -22.20 -6.56
N SER A 149 -3.91 -21.57 -6.29
CA SER A 149 -5.20 -22.07 -6.80
C SER A 149 -6.16 -20.95 -7.15
N ASP A 150 -7.05 -21.23 -8.12
CA ASP A 150 -8.09 -20.31 -8.60
C ASP A 150 -8.93 -19.72 -7.46
N ARG A 151 -9.36 -20.56 -6.51
CA ARG A 151 -10.11 -20.11 -5.33
C ARG A 151 -9.33 -19.12 -4.48
N THR A 152 -7.99 -19.24 -4.44
CA THR A 152 -7.15 -18.31 -3.69
C THR A 152 -7.06 -16.97 -4.43
N PHE A 153 -6.90 -16.99 -5.76
CA PHE A 153 -6.89 -15.78 -6.59
C PHE A 153 -8.17 -14.98 -6.44
N GLU A 154 -9.34 -15.59 -6.67
CA GLU A 154 -10.64 -14.90 -6.52
C GLU A 154 -10.79 -14.30 -5.11
N SER A 155 -10.44 -15.08 -4.07
CA SER A 155 -10.57 -14.62 -2.69
C SER A 155 -9.65 -13.45 -2.34
N GLN A 156 -8.41 -13.44 -2.84
CA GLN A 156 -7.45 -12.38 -2.57
C GLN A 156 -7.71 -11.16 -3.44
N GLY A 157 -8.07 -11.33 -4.71
CA GLY A 157 -8.52 -10.23 -5.56
C GLY A 157 -9.72 -9.50 -4.97
N ALA A 158 -10.70 -10.24 -4.40
CA ALA A 158 -11.82 -9.63 -3.69
C ALA A 158 -11.38 -8.81 -2.46
N ARG A 159 -10.38 -9.29 -1.71
CA ARG A 159 -9.85 -8.61 -0.52
C ARG A 159 -9.08 -7.34 -0.88
N TYR A 160 -8.20 -7.40 -1.88
CA TYR A 160 -7.49 -6.22 -2.37
C TYR A 160 -8.45 -5.20 -2.96
N ARG A 161 -9.46 -5.63 -3.73
CA ARG A 161 -10.51 -4.75 -4.23
C ARG A 161 -11.21 -4.00 -3.10
N GLU A 162 -11.61 -4.69 -2.04
CA GLU A 162 -12.27 -4.04 -0.91
C GLU A 162 -11.32 -3.14 -0.11
N LEU A 163 -10.04 -3.46 0.04
CA LEU A 163 -9.04 -2.55 0.61
C LEU A 163 -8.93 -1.25 -0.19
N LEU A 164 -8.78 -1.34 -1.52
CA LEU A 164 -8.70 -0.18 -2.41
C LEU A 164 -9.99 0.65 -2.37
N ARG A 165 -11.14 0.00 -2.22
CA ARG A 165 -12.44 0.67 -2.13
C ARG A 165 -12.64 1.35 -0.77
N GLU A 166 -12.31 0.68 0.34
CA GLU A 166 -12.46 1.22 1.70
C GLU A 166 -11.46 2.35 1.98
N SER A 167 -10.31 2.36 1.30
CA SER A 167 -9.40 3.51 1.29
C SER A 167 -9.82 4.62 0.31
N GLY A 168 -10.88 4.41 -0.49
CA GLY A 168 -11.38 5.38 -1.45
C GLY A 168 -10.46 5.59 -2.67
N LEU A 169 -9.53 4.67 -2.93
CA LEU A 169 -8.64 4.70 -4.10
C LEU A 169 -9.35 4.25 -5.38
N ILE A 170 -10.35 3.38 -5.24
CA ILE A 170 -11.27 3.00 -6.32
C ILE A 170 -12.72 3.17 -5.89
N ASP A 171 -13.61 3.36 -6.86
CA ASP A 171 -15.04 3.50 -6.62
C ASP A 171 -15.77 2.14 -6.54
N ARG A 172 -17.11 2.18 -6.50
CA ARG A 172 -17.93 0.95 -6.45
C ARG A 172 -17.88 0.14 -7.74
N LYS A 173 -17.60 0.77 -8.88
CA LYS A 173 -17.46 0.09 -10.17
C LYS A 173 -16.08 -0.53 -10.34
N GLY A 174 -15.12 -0.14 -9.50
CA GLY A 174 -13.72 -0.57 -9.57
C GLY A 174 -12.87 0.37 -10.43
N GLU A 175 -13.33 1.59 -10.66
CA GLU A 175 -12.62 2.63 -11.40
C GLU A 175 -11.79 3.48 -10.42
N LEU A 176 -10.63 3.97 -10.87
CA LEU A 176 -9.79 4.86 -10.04
C LEU A 176 -10.55 6.15 -9.70
N THR A 177 -10.48 6.57 -8.44
CA THR A 177 -10.95 7.89 -8.01
C THR A 177 -9.85 8.94 -8.23
N GLU A 178 -10.18 10.23 -8.06
CA GLU A 178 -9.17 11.29 -8.02
C GLU A 178 -8.10 11.05 -6.95
N GLN A 179 -8.50 10.47 -5.80
CA GLN A 179 -7.57 10.07 -4.74
C GLN A 179 -6.67 8.92 -5.20
N GLY A 180 -7.22 7.93 -5.91
CA GLY A 180 -6.44 6.84 -6.51
C GLY A 180 -5.40 7.33 -7.51
N VAL A 181 -5.79 8.23 -8.41
CA VAL A 181 -4.86 8.86 -9.38
C VAL A 181 -3.76 9.62 -8.65
N THR A 182 -4.13 10.43 -7.65
CA THR A 182 -3.17 11.19 -6.82
C THR A 182 -2.23 10.26 -6.07
N PHE A 183 -2.74 9.17 -5.50
CA PHE A 183 -1.97 8.18 -4.74
C PHE A 183 -0.87 7.55 -5.61
N LEU A 184 -1.17 7.18 -6.86
CA LEU A 184 -0.15 6.68 -7.80
C LEU A 184 0.87 7.76 -8.18
N GLY A 185 0.44 9.02 -8.28
CA GLY A 185 1.32 10.16 -8.60
C GLY A 185 2.25 10.60 -7.46
N ARG A 186 2.04 10.14 -6.21
CA ARG A 186 2.82 10.57 -5.04
C ARG A 186 4.22 9.95 -4.96
N GLN A 187 4.47 8.83 -5.62
CA GLN A 187 5.82 8.25 -5.66
C GLN A 187 6.58 8.86 -6.85
N ALA A 188 7.37 9.90 -6.58
CA ALA A 188 8.31 10.43 -7.56
C ALA A 188 9.26 9.30 -7.99
N SER A 189 9.33 9.01 -9.29
CA SER A 189 10.38 8.17 -9.83
C SER A 189 11.72 8.87 -9.55
N VAL A 190 12.52 8.31 -8.65
CA VAL A 190 13.84 8.84 -8.35
C VAL A 190 14.81 8.24 -9.35
N TRP A 191 15.24 9.07 -10.30
CA TRP A 191 16.22 8.71 -11.31
C TRP A 191 17.61 9.15 -10.87
N TRP A 192 18.55 8.19 -10.85
CA TRP A 192 19.96 8.51 -10.67
C TRP A 192 20.59 8.78 -12.04
N VAL A 193 21.09 9.99 -12.25
CA VAL A 193 21.76 10.37 -13.51
C VAL A 193 23.19 10.77 -13.22
N ASN A 194 24.15 10.12 -13.89
CA ASN A 194 25.56 10.48 -13.80
C ASN A 194 25.92 11.47 -14.91
N GLN A 195 26.16 12.74 -14.54
CA GLN A 195 26.40 13.85 -15.49
C GLN A 195 27.83 14.40 -15.44
N ASN A 196 28.82 13.61 -14.99
CA ASN A 196 30.20 14.04 -14.70
C ASN A 196 30.85 14.98 -15.73
N VAL A 197 30.57 14.83 -17.03
CA VAL A 197 31.22 15.60 -18.11
C VAL A 197 30.41 16.81 -18.57
N THR A 198 29.08 16.78 -18.43
CA THR A 198 28.14 17.74 -19.05
C THR A 198 27.22 18.45 -18.05
N TYR A 199 27.40 18.22 -16.75
CA TYR A 199 26.56 18.75 -15.67
C TYR A 199 26.26 20.25 -15.80
N ALA A 200 27.28 21.08 -16.00
CA ALA A 200 27.10 22.54 -16.08
C ALA A 200 26.16 22.93 -17.23
N LYS A 201 26.30 22.32 -18.41
CA LYS A 201 25.48 22.62 -19.59
C LYS A 201 24.04 22.12 -19.44
N GLU A 202 23.88 20.91 -18.91
CA GLU A 202 22.57 20.28 -18.71
C GLU A 202 21.77 20.99 -17.60
N ARG A 203 22.43 21.35 -16.50
CA ARG A 203 21.81 22.12 -15.40
C ARG A 203 21.39 23.50 -15.86
N ASP A 204 22.29 24.25 -16.50
CA ASP A 204 22.00 25.64 -16.90
C ASP A 204 20.98 25.69 -18.05
N GLY A 205 20.91 24.64 -18.87
CA GLY A 205 19.92 24.50 -19.94
C GLY A 205 18.59 23.86 -19.52
N GLY A 206 18.50 23.29 -18.30
CA GLY A 206 17.29 22.65 -17.80
C GLY A 206 16.87 21.37 -18.54
N PHE A 207 17.84 20.60 -19.05
CA PHE A 207 17.57 19.35 -19.78
C PHE A 207 18.43 18.18 -19.28
N LEU A 208 17.95 16.97 -19.54
CA LEU A 208 18.72 15.73 -19.46
C LEU A 208 19.00 15.25 -20.88
N TRP A 209 20.20 14.75 -21.14
CA TRP A 209 20.56 14.24 -22.47
C TRP A 209 21.32 12.91 -22.40
N ALA A 210 20.94 11.99 -23.29
CA ALA A 210 21.64 10.74 -23.54
C ALA A 210 21.59 10.40 -25.04
N PRO A 211 22.63 9.79 -25.62
CA PRO A 211 22.58 9.29 -26.99
C PRO A 211 21.68 8.05 -27.09
N MET A 212 21.04 7.84 -28.26
CA MET A 212 20.19 6.66 -28.49
C MET A 212 21.00 5.37 -28.70
N VAL A 213 22.24 5.49 -29.19
CA VAL A 213 23.14 4.36 -29.47
C VAL A 213 24.58 4.74 -29.17
N ASP A 214 25.42 3.74 -28.94
CA ASP A 214 26.84 3.95 -28.70
C ASP A 214 27.59 4.21 -30.02
N LYS A 215 28.90 4.43 -29.93
CA LYS A 215 29.75 4.66 -31.12
C LYS A 215 29.76 3.47 -32.09
N ALA A 216 29.36 2.28 -31.65
CA ALA A 216 29.25 1.07 -32.45
C ALA A 216 27.80 0.80 -32.92
N GLY A 217 26.86 1.72 -32.65
CA GLY A 217 25.46 1.62 -33.06
C GLY A 217 24.60 0.70 -32.18
N ARG A 218 25.04 0.36 -30.97
CA ARG A 218 24.29 -0.53 -30.05
C ARG A 218 23.47 0.29 -29.05
N PRO A 219 22.23 -0.12 -28.74
CA PRO A 219 21.45 0.48 -27.66
C PRO A 219 22.11 0.18 -26.31
N GLN A 220 21.88 1.06 -25.34
CA GLN A 220 22.36 0.88 -23.98
C GLN A 220 21.17 0.99 -23.04
N TYR A 221 21.02 -0.01 -22.18
CA TYR A 221 19.90 -0.12 -21.26
C TYR A 221 19.64 1.17 -20.44
N HIS A 222 20.70 1.84 -19.98
CA HIS A 222 20.58 3.08 -19.19
C HIS A 222 20.23 4.34 -20.01
N TRP A 223 20.26 4.27 -21.35
CA TRP A 223 19.73 5.31 -22.23
C TRP A 223 18.30 5.00 -22.64
N ASP A 224 17.99 3.73 -22.86
CA ASP A 224 16.64 3.27 -23.20
C ASP A 224 15.62 3.61 -22.10
N THR A 225 16.04 3.64 -20.83
CA THR A 225 15.17 4.04 -19.71
C THR A 225 14.83 5.53 -19.66
N MET A 226 15.40 6.37 -20.55
CA MET A 226 15.02 7.79 -20.66
C MET A 226 13.54 7.97 -21.06
N ASP A 227 12.97 7.02 -21.81
CA ASP A 227 11.56 7.05 -22.24
C ASP A 227 10.58 6.79 -21.08
N GLU A 228 11.08 6.27 -19.96
CA GLU A 228 10.29 5.96 -18.76
C GLU A 228 10.20 7.16 -17.80
N VAL A 229 10.97 8.23 -18.04
CA VAL A 229 11.03 9.43 -17.19
C VAL A 229 9.72 10.23 -17.33
N ARG A 230 8.86 10.16 -16.31
CA ARG A 230 7.61 10.94 -16.25
C ARG A 230 7.84 12.31 -15.60
N LEU A 231 7.19 13.34 -16.16
CA LEU A 231 7.32 14.78 -15.85
C LEU A 231 7.12 15.22 -14.39
N LEU A 232 6.78 14.33 -13.45
CA LEU A 232 6.18 14.74 -12.17
C LEU A 232 7.09 14.80 -10.93
N ARG A 233 8.38 14.44 -11.01
CA ARG A 233 9.45 14.91 -10.10
C ARG A 233 10.70 14.04 -10.29
N ILE A 234 11.74 14.60 -10.89
CA ILE A 234 13.09 14.01 -10.90
C ILE A 234 13.86 14.61 -9.70
N ARG A 235 14.36 13.77 -8.79
CA ARG A 235 15.28 14.20 -7.73
C ARG A 235 16.70 13.90 -8.19
N MET A 236 17.38 14.91 -8.73
CA MET A 236 18.78 14.81 -9.15
C MET A 236 19.71 14.75 -7.94
N CYS A 237 20.58 13.75 -7.88
CA CYS A 237 21.65 13.66 -6.91
C CYS A 237 22.97 13.51 -7.66
N CYS A 238 23.94 14.40 -7.39
CA CYS A 238 25.23 14.45 -8.07
C CYS A 238 26.30 13.96 -7.09
N SER A 239 27.08 12.93 -7.45
CA SER A 239 28.32 12.60 -6.74
C SER A 239 29.51 13.10 -7.55
N VAL A 240 30.26 14.04 -6.99
CA VAL A 240 31.63 14.32 -7.42
C VAL A 240 32.49 13.25 -6.72
N SER A 241 32.98 12.24 -7.44
CA SER A 241 33.87 11.25 -6.84
C SER A 241 35.16 11.92 -6.38
N SER A 242 35.57 11.63 -5.15
CA SER A 242 36.72 12.24 -4.46
C SER A 242 38.09 11.74 -4.95
N GLU A 243 38.30 11.65 -6.26
CA GLU A 243 39.61 11.30 -6.86
C GLU A 243 40.32 12.53 -7.43
N MET A 244 40.33 13.62 -6.68
CA MET A 244 41.14 14.81 -6.98
C MET A 244 41.79 15.37 -5.69
N LEU A 245 42.30 14.47 -4.84
CA LEU A 245 43.03 14.81 -3.60
C LEU A 245 44.46 14.24 -3.56
N SER A 246 45.06 13.92 -4.71
CA SER A 246 46.45 13.46 -4.76
C SER A 246 47.23 14.01 -5.96
N THR A 247 47.38 15.33 -6.05
CA THR A 247 48.56 15.98 -6.64
C THR A 247 48.42 17.49 -6.48
N PHE A 248 48.79 18.02 -5.31
CA PHE A 248 49.31 19.37 -5.13
C PHE A 248 50.01 19.41 -3.77
N ASP A 249 51.15 18.72 -3.70
CA ASP A 249 52.26 19.03 -2.80
C ASP A 249 53.54 18.72 -3.59
N GLY A 250 54.27 19.77 -3.94
CA GLY A 250 55.43 19.77 -4.82
C GLY A 250 55.58 21.07 -5.59
#